data_AF-A0A4R8EM69-F1
#
_entry.id   AF-A0A4R8EM69-F1
#
_cell.length_a   1.000
_cell.length_b   1.000
_cell.length_c   1.000
_cell.angle_alpha   90.00
_cell.angle_beta   90.00
_cell.angle_gamma   90.00
#
_symmetry.space_group_name_H-M   'P 1'
#
loop_
_entity.id
_entity.type
_entity.pdbx_description
1 polymer ?
#
loop_
_entity_poly.entity_id
_entity_poly.type
_entity_poly.pdbx_seq_one_letter_code
_entity_poly.pdbx_strand_id
1 'polypeptide(L)'
;MDLLYYENFKSCSYFVPTYKRQGSYFDININGLNVEANYESINNGVVKIVRMGNNFKKSYWLHIYTVYKYFKDKGKPIKRIVLETSNGSYEINVSDILLREKWITKELNYLKSTKKVHGPHCKFCKIKNQCHLEFLMEGDYSIVPNLSKSMVEDLKNMNLDPLTVIKTNQIEKLDKKFKKPLYNLKSLIENQVHVIDEYSFPQDYIVFDVETYLNKDFLFGFLENETYVPFFLGKNGYQNAVKMVDFLYEKDKVLLHYDKNDLTALKKLSFKYPILRDKLNKISSKTCDLYEIIRKNYSLPVVSYSLKDISKYFGFDWKTELNGFAVILEYKSYLNGNKNALKNIFKYNEDDCRATKLVLESLKAI
;
A
#
# COMPACT_ATOMS: atom_id res chain seq x y z
N MET A 1 -1.92 16.26 13.52
CA MET A 1 -2.03 14.78 13.50
C MET A 1 -3.39 14.38 12.94
N ASP A 2 -3.46 13.75 11.76
CA ASP A 2 -4.74 13.31 11.19
C ASP A 2 -5.34 12.12 11.97
N LEU A 3 -6.35 12.39 12.80
CA LEU A 3 -7.00 11.38 13.64
C LEU A 3 -7.67 10.26 12.85
N LEU A 4 -7.87 10.44 11.53
CA LEU A 4 -8.40 9.35 10.72
C LEU A 4 -7.44 8.16 10.67
N TYR A 5 -6.15 8.41 10.90
CA TYR A 5 -5.04 7.45 10.97
C TYR A 5 -4.60 7.16 12.43
N TYR A 6 -5.49 7.33 13.40
CA TYR A 6 -5.22 7.11 14.83
C TYR A 6 -4.39 5.84 15.13
N GLU A 7 -4.73 4.69 14.55
CA GLU A 7 -4.01 3.43 14.82
C GLU A 7 -2.53 3.50 14.40
N ASN A 8 -2.24 4.21 13.30
CA ASN A 8 -0.89 4.44 12.81
C ASN A 8 -0.15 5.40 13.75
N PHE A 9 -0.82 6.48 14.20
CA PHE A 9 -0.26 7.43 15.16
C PHE A 9 0.01 6.81 16.53
N LYS A 10 -0.84 5.90 16.98
CA LYS A 10 -0.63 5.11 18.19
C LYS A 10 0.64 4.26 18.09
N SER A 11 0.97 3.79 16.89
CA SER A 11 2.19 3.03 16.63
C SER A 11 3.42 3.95 16.54
N CYS A 12 3.27 5.16 15.96
CA CYS A 12 4.34 6.14 15.79
C CYS A 12 3.76 7.55 15.63
N SER A 13 4.07 8.48 16.54
CA SER A 13 3.54 9.86 16.51
C SER A 13 4.06 10.69 15.34
N TYR A 14 5.17 10.28 14.73
CA TYR A 14 5.76 10.90 13.53
C TYR A 14 5.11 10.44 12.22
N PHE A 15 4.10 9.57 12.29
CA PHE A 15 3.43 9.05 11.10
C PHE A 15 2.86 10.18 10.23
N VAL A 16 3.21 10.20 8.94
CA VAL A 16 2.66 11.15 7.97
C VAL A 16 1.88 10.36 6.92
N PRO A 17 0.54 10.44 6.85
CA PRO A 17 -0.23 9.61 5.93
C PRO A 17 0.13 9.86 4.47
N THR A 18 0.28 8.79 3.70
CA THR A 18 0.52 8.83 2.25
C THR A 18 -0.70 9.29 1.45
N TYR A 19 -1.90 9.16 2.01
CA TYR A 19 -3.15 9.51 1.35
C TYR A 19 -4.02 10.35 2.29
N LYS A 20 -4.57 11.46 1.79
CA LYS A 20 -5.55 12.27 2.52
C LYS A 20 -6.94 11.84 2.08
N ARG A 21 -7.83 11.54 3.03
CA ARG A 21 -9.20 11.10 2.68
C ARG A 21 -10.00 12.29 2.15
N GLN A 22 -11.13 12.03 1.50
CA GLN A 22 -12.03 13.10 1.08
C GLN A 22 -12.79 13.63 2.29
N GLY A 23 -13.19 14.91 2.25
CA GLY A 23 -13.96 15.57 3.29
C GLY A 23 -13.51 17.00 3.55
N SER A 24 -14.25 17.72 4.38
CA SER A 24 -13.90 19.05 4.87
C SER A 24 -13.00 18.91 6.10
N TYR A 25 -11.71 19.23 5.93
CA TYR A 25 -10.71 19.13 6.98
C TYR A 25 -10.70 20.36 7.89
N PHE A 26 -10.35 20.13 9.15
CA PHE A 26 -10.18 21.18 10.15
C PHE A 26 -9.10 20.79 11.16
N ASP A 27 -8.44 21.80 11.70
CA ASP A 27 -7.50 21.67 12.81
C ASP A 27 -8.16 22.10 14.12
N ILE A 28 -7.81 21.43 15.21
CA ILE A 28 -8.23 21.78 16.55
C ILE A 28 -7.16 21.39 17.58
N ASN A 29 -6.99 22.23 18.58
CA ASN A 29 -6.16 21.91 19.74
C ASN A 29 -7.04 21.29 20.83
N ILE A 30 -6.77 20.04 21.20
CA ILE A 30 -7.45 19.36 22.30
C ILE A 30 -6.41 19.12 23.40
N ASN A 31 -6.51 19.89 24.49
CA ASN A 31 -5.62 19.83 25.65
C ASN A 31 -4.13 19.92 25.28
N GLY A 32 -3.75 20.80 24.35
CA GLY A 32 -2.37 20.96 23.91
C GLY A 32 -1.93 19.99 22.80
N LEU A 33 -2.79 19.08 22.33
CA LEU A 33 -2.52 18.24 21.16
C LEU A 33 -3.19 18.83 19.92
N ASN A 34 -2.39 19.16 18.91
CA ASN A 34 -2.89 19.61 17.61
C ASN A 34 -3.35 18.41 16.77
N VAL A 35 -4.66 18.27 16.62
CA VAL A 35 -5.28 17.22 15.83
C VAL A 35 -5.93 17.81 14.58
N GLU A 36 -5.82 17.06 13.49
CA GLU A 36 -6.53 17.31 12.25
C GLU A 36 -7.60 16.23 12.11
N ALA A 37 -8.80 16.58 11.68
CA ALA A 37 -9.87 15.64 11.37
C ALA A 37 -10.74 16.19 10.23
N ASN A 38 -11.66 15.36 9.72
CA ASN A 38 -12.60 15.76 8.67
C ASN A 38 -14.07 15.56 9.08
N TYR A 39 -14.97 16.12 8.29
CA TYR A 39 -16.37 15.72 8.21
C TYR A 39 -16.83 15.80 6.75
N GLU A 40 -17.84 15.02 6.38
CA GLU A 40 -18.27 14.93 4.97
C GLU A 40 -19.34 15.94 4.62
N SER A 41 -20.26 16.19 5.55
CA SER A 41 -21.31 17.19 5.38
C SER A 41 -21.90 17.59 6.72
N ILE A 42 -22.50 18.77 6.77
CA ILE A 42 -23.34 19.21 7.89
C ILE A 42 -24.66 19.74 7.34
N ASN A 43 -25.78 19.22 7.84
CA ASN A 43 -27.13 19.64 7.45
C ASN A 43 -28.04 19.72 8.67
N ASN A 44 -28.67 20.87 8.93
CA ASN A 44 -29.62 21.08 10.04
C ASN A 44 -29.10 20.63 11.42
N GLY A 45 -27.81 20.82 11.69
CA GLY A 45 -27.15 20.43 12.93
C GLY A 45 -26.78 18.94 13.00
N VAL A 46 -26.99 18.16 11.94
CA VAL A 46 -26.52 16.76 11.81
C VAL A 46 -25.22 16.75 11.03
N VAL A 47 -24.14 16.28 11.66
CA VAL A 47 -22.83 16.15 11.00
C VAL A 47 -22.63 14.71 10.58
N LYS A 48 -22.24 14.51 9.32
CA LYS A 48 -21.90 13.20 8.77
C LYS A 48 -20.40 13.03 8.72
N ILE A 49 -19.90 11.90 9.21
CA ILE A 49 -18.50 11.49 9.13
C ILE A 49 -18.41 10.05 8.62
N VAL A 50 -17.34 9.71 7.91
CA VAL A 50 -17.17 8.37 7.32
C VAL A 50 -15.93 7.68 7.87
N ARG A 51 -16.06 6.40 8.23
CA ARG A 51 -14.98 5.52 8.65
C ARG A 51 -14.97 4.24 7.83
N MET A 52 -13.79 3.78 7.44
CA MET A 52 -13.69 2.74 6.42
C MET A 52 -13.63 1.31 6.95
N GLY A 53 -13.59 1.14 8.27
CA GLY A 53 -13.75 -0.20 8.85
C GLY A 53 -15.09 -0.80 8.46
N ASN A 54 -15.20 -2.12 8.59
CA ASN A 54 -16.46 -2.81 8.34
C ASN A 54 -17.49 -2.38 9.38
N ASN A 55 -17.11 -2.47 10.66
CA ASN A 55 -17.97 -2.18 11.80
C ASN A 55 -17.43 -0.99 12.60
N PHE A 56 -18.29 -0.44 13.47
CA PHE A 56 -17.90 0.57 14.46
C PHE A 56 -16.73 0.09 15.32
N LYS A 57 -15.70 0.92 15.49
CA LYS A 57 -14.54 0.64 16.36
C LYS A 57 -14.47 1.63 17.51
N LYS A 58 -13.95 1.19 18.66
CA LYS A 58 -13.74 2.05 19.83
C LYS A 58 -12.94 3.32 19.48
N SER A 59 -11.91 3.21 18.64
CA SER A 59 -11.10 4.36 18.22
C SER A 59 -11.86 5.42 17.41
N TYR A 60 -13.05 5.12 16.90
CA TYR A 60 -13.84 6.09 16.14
C TYR A 60 -14.44 7.18 17.04
N TRP A 61 -14.58 6.91 18.33
CA TRP A 61 -14.97 7.91 19.32
C TRP A 61 -14.01 9.11 19.38
N LEU A 62 -12.73 8.92 19.06
CA LEU A 62 -11.77 10.02 18.98
C LEU A 62 -12.15 11.00 17.87
N HIS A 63 -12.46 10.49 16.68
CA HIS A 63 -12.91 11.31 15.54
C HIS A 63 -14.26 11.98 15.83
N ILE A 64 -15.22 11.22 16.37
CA ILE A 64 -16.55 11.73 16.78
C ILE A 64 -16.40 12.90 17.76
N TYR A 65 -15.60 12.72 18.81
CA TYR A 65 -15.40 13.73 19.85
C TYR A 65 -14.69 14.97 19.30
N THR A 66 -13.67 14.80 18.46
CA THR A 66 -12.95 15.91 17.83
C THR A 66 -13.88 16.76 16.95
N VAL A 67 -14.77 16.12 16.19
CA VAL A 67 -15.78 16.82 15.37
C VAL A 67 -16.77 17.57 16.25
N TYR A 68 -17.30 16.93 17.29
CA TYR A 68 -18.18 17.61 18.26
C TYR A 68 -17.49 18.84 18.88
N LYS A 69 -16.26 18.68 19.34
CA LYS A 69 -15.49 19.75 20.00
C LYS A 69 -15.23 20.92 19.05
N TYR A 70 -14.89 20.65 17.79
CA TYR A 70 -14.71 21.68 16.76
C TYR A 70 -15.96 22.54 16.55
N PHE A 71 -17.12 21.90 16.36
CA PHE A 71 -18.37 22.64 16.17
C PHE A 71 -18.81 23.38 17.43
N LYS A 72 -18.61 22.79 18.61
CA LYS A 72 -18.85 23.44 19.90
C LYS A 72 -18.00 24.70 20.06
N ASP A 73 -16.69 24.61 19.81
CA ASP A 73 -15.76 25.72 19.98
C ASP A 73 -15.98 26.84 18.94
N LYS A 74 -16.60 26.52 17.80
CA LYS A 74 -17.07 27.49 16.79
C LYS A 74 -18.44 28.12 17.12
N GLY A 75 -19.05 27.80 18.26
CA GLY A 75 -20.38 28.30 18.63
C GLY A 75 -21.52 27.77 17.74
N LYS A 76 -21.30 26.66 17.04
CA LYS A 76 -22.28 26.01 16.14
C LYS A 76 -22.68 24.65 16.71
N PRO A 77 -23.49 24.57 17.78
CA PRO A 77 -23.83 23.31 18.42
C PRO A 77 -24.53 22.36 17.45
N ILE A 78 -24.09 21.11 17.46
CA ILE A 78 -24.66 20.03 16.63
C ILE A 78 -25.70 19.25 17.43
N LYS A 79 -26.71 18.71 16.75
CA LYS A 79 -27.75 17.86 17.32
C LYS A 79 -27.24 16.43 17.53
N ARG A 80 -26.62 15.87 16.49
CA ARG A 80 -26.06 14.51 16.48
C ARG A 80 -25.01 14.35 15.39
N ILE A 81 -24.22 13.28 15.52
CA ILE A 81 -23.28 12.84 14.48
C ILE A 81 -23.80 11.54 13.88
N VAL A 82 -23.79 11.45 12.54
CA VAL A 82 -24.00 10.21 11.81
C VAL A 82 -22.65 9.70 11.36
N LEU A 83 -22.22 8.57 11.91
CA LEU A 83 -21.01 7.87 11.49
C LEU A 83 -21.38 6.74 10.53
N GLU A 84 -20.85 6.79 9.31
CA GLU A 84 -21.01 5.70 8.34
C GLU A 84 -19.77 4.81 8.31
N THR A 85 -19.99 3.50 8.29
CA THR A 85 -19.00 2.47 7.99
C THR A 85 -19.35 1.71 6.73
N SER A 86 -18.49 0.77 6.32
CA SER A 86 -18.77 -0.04 5.13
C SER A 86 -20.04 -0.88 5.28
N ASN A 87 -20.39 -1.28 6.51
CA ASN A 87 -21.51 -2.18 6.78
C ASN A 87 -22.61 -1.57 7.65
N GLY A 88 -22.55 -0.27 7.98
CA GLY A 88 -23.51 0.32 8.91
C GLY A 88 -23.52 1.84 8.94
N SER A 89 -24.62 2.38 9.46
CA SER A 89 -24.79 3.80 9.79
C SER A 89 -25.18 3.91 11.25
N TYR A 90 -24.49 4.77 12.00
CA TYR A 90 -24.60 4.89 13.44
C TYR A 90 -24.95 6.32 13.81
N GLU A 91 -26.14 6.53 14.39
CA GLU A 91 -26.52 7.82 14.97
C GLU A 91 -25.95 7.96 16.38
N ILE A 92 -25.26 9.06 16.65
CA ILE A 92 -24.56 9.32 17.91
C ILE A 92 -25.04 10.65 18.49
N ASN A 93 -25.66 10.60 19.66
CA ASN A 93 -26.14 11.80 20.35
C ASN A 93 -25.00 12.50 21.11
N VAL A 94 -25.16 13.79 21.37
CA VAL A 94 -24.18 14.56 22.15
C VAL A 94 -23.97 13.99 23.56
N SER A 95 -25.04 13.50 24.20
CA SER A 95 -24.95 12.84 25.51
C SER A 95 -24.01 11.63 25.49
N ASP A 96 -24.05 10.82 24.44
CA ASP A 96 -23.16 9.66 24.26
C ASP A 96 -21.68 10.06 24.15
N ILE A 97 -21.42 11.20 23.51
CA ILE A 97 -20.08 11.76 23.33
C ILE A 97 -19.55 12.22 24.70
N LEU A 98 -20.36 12.97 25.46
CA LEU A 98 -20.00 13.50 26.77
C LEU A 98 -19.73 12.39 27.79
N LEU A 99 -20.52 11.31 27.79
CA LEU A 99 -20.28 10.13 28.63
C LEU A 99 -18.90 9.50 28.42
N ARG A 100 -18.28 9.75 27.26
CA ARG A 100 -17.02 9.14 26.83
C ARG A 100 -15.83 10.11 26.88
N GLU A 101 -16.07 11.40 27.11
CA GLU A 101 -15.07 12.47 27.07
C GLU A 101 -13.85 12.19 27.94
N LYS A 102 -14.06 11.67 29.18
CA LYS A 102 -12.97 11.40 30.13
C LYS A 102 -11.95 10.41 29.58
N TRP A 103 -12.39 9.29 29.00
CA TRP A 103 -11.46 8.28 28.48
C TRP A 103 -10.86 8.72 27.13
N ILE A 104 -11.64 9.39 26.28
CA ILE A 104 -11.17 9.91 24.99
C ILE A 104 -10.02 10.89 25.22
N THR A 105 -10.20 11.80 26.18
CA THR A 105 -9.19 12.78 26.57
C THR A 105 -7.92 12.13 27.12
N LYS A 106 -8.07 11.06 27.92
CA LYS A 106 -6.93 10.28 28.40
C LYS A 106 -6.15 9.62 27.25
N GLU A 107 -6.86 9.04 26.28
CA GLU A 107 -6.25 8.39 25.12
C GLU A 107 -5.51 9.41 24.22
N LEU A 108 -6.09 10.61 23.99
CA LEU A 108 -5.42 11.67 23.24
C LEU A 108 -4.13 12.14 23.92
N ASN A 109 -4.12 12.26 25.25
CA ASN A 109 -2.91 12.65 25.97
C ASN A 109 -1.77 11.62 25.84
N TYR A 110 -2.07 10.34 25.72
CA TYR A 110 -1.06 9.28 25.53
C TYR A 110 -0.31 9.42 24.19
N LEU A 111 -0.93 10.00 23.16
CA LEU A 111 -0.32 10.16 21.83
C LEU A 111 0.81 11.20 21.77
N LYS A 112 0.99 12.02 22.81
CA LYS A 112 1.97 13.13 22.83
C LYS A 112 3.43 12.67 22.90
N SER A 113 3.71 11.42 23.28
CA SER A 113 5.06 11.02 23.73
C SER A 113 5.54 9.69 23.15
N THR A 114 5.67 9.59 21.83
CA THR A 114 6.26 8.38 21.21
C THR A 114 7.47 8.72 20.35
N LYS A 115 8.46 7.82 20.33
CA LYS A 115 9.62 7.89 19.44
C LYS A 115 9.26 7.35 18.05
N LYS A 116 10.11 7.62 17.05
CA LYS A 116 10.03 6.90 15.77
C LYS A 116 10.25 5.40 16.05
N VAL A 117 9.40 4.55 15.47
CA VAL A 117 9.48 3.09 15.61
C VAL A 117 9.25 2.46 14.24
N HIS A 118 10.06 1.47 13.86
CA HIS A 118 9.81 0.70 12.65
C HIS A 118 8.64 -0.30 12.87
N GLY A 119 7.73 -0.40 11.90
CA GLY A 119 6.66 -1.40 11.93
C GLY A 119 5.69 -1.32 10.75
N PRO A 120 4.58 -2.08 10.79
CA PRO A 120 3.63 -2.18 9.67
C PRO A 120 3.03 -0.83 9.22
N HIS A 121 2.93 0.14 10.14
CA HIS A 121 2.43 1.48 9.84
C HIS A 121 3.32 2.25 8.85
N CYS A 122 4.63 1.95 8.78
CA CYS A 122 5.58 2.62 7.88
C CYS A 122 5.17 2.49 6.40
N LYS A 123 4.50 1.39 6.01
CA LYS A 123 4.00 1.19 4.63
C LYS A 123 3.14 2.35 4.13
N PHE A 124 2.42 3.01 5.03
CA PHE A 124 1.51 4.11 4.70
C PHE A 124 2.06 5.49 5.09
N CYS A 125 3.34 5.59 5.42
CA CYS A 125 3.99 6.81 5.92
C CYS A 125 4.84 7.50 4.83
N LYS A 126 4.66 8.82 4.60
CA LYS A 126 5.42 9.60 3.60
C LYS A 126 6.90 9.70 3.95
N ILE A 127 7.25 9.77 5.23
CA ILE A 127 8.64 9.94 5.69
C ILE A 127 9.37 8.60 5.94
N LYS A 128 8.81 7.46 5.52
CA LYS A 128 9.35 6.13 5.85
C LYS A 128 10.81 5.95 5.43
N ASN A 129 11.19 6.41 4.24
CA ASN A 129 12.54 6.19 3.71
C ASN A 129 13.58 6.93 4.54
N GLN A 130 13.31 8.20 4.87
CA GLN A 130 14.16 9.00 5.74
C GLN A 130 14.31 8.33 7.12
N CYS A 131 13.20 7.94 7.75
CA CYS A 131 13.26 7.27 9.05
C CYS A 131 14.02 5.94 9.00
N HIS A 132 13.89 5.16 7.93
CA HIS A 132 14.58 3.88 7.83
C HIS A 132 16.09 4.04 7.60
N LEU A 133 16.53 5.11 6.90
CA LEU A 133 17.94 5.46 6.80
C LEU A 133 18.51 5.89 8.16
N GLU A 134 17.76 6.68 8.93
CA GLU A 134 18.14 7.05 10.30
C GLU A 134 18.31 5.80 11.18
N PHE A 135 17.34 4.88 11.16
CA PHE A 135 17.43 3.61 11.88
C PHE A 135 18.66 2.79 11.49
N LEU A 136 18.95 2.70 10.18
CA LEU A 136 20.13 1.98 9.69
C LEU A 136 21.43 2.62 10.19
N MET A 137 21.52 3.96 10.19
CA MET A 137 22.68 4.71 10.70
C MET A 137 22.88 4.53 12.21
N GLU A 138 21.79 4.36 12.95
CA GLU A 138 21.80 4.06 14.39
C GLU A 138 22.08 2.57 14.70
N GLY A 139 22.28 1.73 13.67
CA GLY A 139 22.56 0.31 13.82
C GLY A 139 21.31 -0.56 14.03
N ASP A 140 20.11 -0.03 13.78
CA ASP A 140 18.87 -0.81 13.77
C ASP A 140 18.65 -1.47 12.40
N TYR A 141 19.06 -2.74 12.32
CA TYR A 141 18.89 -3.57 11.13
C TYR A 141 17.46 -4.08 10.91
N SER A 142 16.48 -3.72 11.76
CA SER A 142 15.09 -4.21 11.61
C SER A 142 14.42 -3.75 10.31
N ILE A 143 14.96 -2.71 9.66
CA ILE A 143 14.51 -2.20 8.36
C ILE A 143 15.04 -2.99 7.17
N VAL A 144 16.04 -3.85 7.37
CA VAL A 144 16.71 -4.56 6.28
C VAL A 144 15.83 -5.74 5.84
N PRO A 145 15.40 -5.81 4.56
CA PRO A 145 14.54 -6.89 4.10
C PRO A 145 15.15 -8.27 4.37
N ASN A 146 14.36 -9.16 4.98
CA ASN A 146 14.72 -10.53 5.36
C ASN A 146 15.82 -10.66 6.43
N LEU A 147 16.31 -9.58 7.05
CA LEU A 147 17.27 -9.68 8.16
C LEU A 147 16.51 -9.59 9.48
N SER A 148 16.14 -10.74 10.03
CA SER A 148 15.40 -10.78 11.30
C SER A 148 16.30 -10.49 12.50
N LYS A 149 15.72 -10.07 13.62
CA LYS A 149 16.45 -9.89 14.90
C LYS A 149 17.16 -11.17 15.33
N SER A 150 16.52 -12.33 15.15
CA SER A 150 17.13 -13.64 15.44
C SER A 150 18.38 -13.90 14.61
N MET A 151 18.38 -13.50 13.33
CA MET A 151 19.55 -13.69 12.46
C MET A 151 20.71 -12.77 12.81
N VAL A 152 20.40 -11.54 13.24
CA VAL A 152 21.43 -10.63 13.78
C VAL A 152 22.05 -11.22 15.05
N GLU A 153 21.24 -11.82 15.92
CA GLU A 153 21.73 -12.48 17.13
C GLU A 153 22.55 -13.74 16.81
N ASP A 154 22.12 -14.56 15.84
CA ASP A 154 22.91 -15.70 15.37
C ASP A 154 24.31 -15.26 14.89
N LEU A 155 24.40 -14.18 14.11
CA LEU A 155 25.68 -13.64 13.64
C LEU A 155 26.56 -13.18 14.80
N LYS A 156 25.98 -12.50 15.80
CA LYS A 156 26.72 -12.10 17.01
C LYS A 156 27.24 -13.31 17.79
N ASN A 157 26.44 -14.37 17.95
CA ASN A 157 26.87 -15.61 18.60
C ASN A 157 28.02 -16.31 17.86
N MET A 158 28.15 -16.06 16.55
CA MET A 158 29.28 -16.50 15.73
C MET A 158 30.48 -15.53 15.78
N ASN A 159 30.43 -14.48 16.61
CA ASN A 159 31.39 -13.37 16.66
C ASN A 159 31.51 -12.61 15.32
N LEU A 160 30.41 -12.52 14.55
CA LEU A 160 30.35 -11.82 13.29
C LEU A 160 29.48 -10.56 13.40
N ASP A 161 30.04 -9.42 13.01
CA ASP A 161 29.29 -8.19 12.82
C ASP A 161 28.85 -8.06 11.34
N PRO A 162 27.54 -7.83 11.05
CA PRO A 162 27.04 -7.74 9.68
C PRO A 162 27.77 -6.72 8.80
N LEU A 163 28.14 -5.56 9.32
CA LEU A 163 28.84 -4.52 8.56
C LEU A 163 30.27 -4.95 8.24
N THR A 164 30.94 -5.60 9.19
CA THR A 164 32.28 -6.15 9.01
C THR A 164 32.28 -7.25 7.95
N VAL A 165 31.30 -8.15 7.96
CA VAL A 165 31.13 -9.19 6.93
C VAL A 165 30.98 -8.57 5.53
N ILE A 166 30.22 -7.48 5.42
CA ILE A 166 30.04 -6.75 4.15
C ILE A 166 31.34 -6.10 3.70
N LYS A 167 31.96 -5.30 4.58
CA LYS A 167 33.22 -4.57 4.28
C LYS A 167 34.36 -5.49 3.87
N THR A 168 34.39 -6.70 4.41
CA THR A 168 35.43 -7.70 4.12
C THR A 168 35.05 -8.68 3.00
N ASN A 169 33.90 -8.49 2.34
CA ASN A 169 33.37 -9.34 1.27
C ASN A 169 33.28 -10.84 1.66
N GLN A 170 32.83 -11.13 2.88
CA GLN A 170 32.76 -12.49 3.42
C GLN A 170 31.37 -13.14 3.29
N ILE A 171 30.40 -12.47 2.67
CA ILE A 171 29.01 -12.95 2.54
C ILE A 171 28.96 -14.39 1.97
N GLU A 172 29.80 -14.69 0.98
CA GLU A 172 29.81 -16.01 0.32
C GLU A 172 30.26 -17.16 1.21
N LYS A 173 30.99 -16.88 2.29
CA LYS A 173 31.49 -17.87 3.25
C LYS A 173 30.43 -18.30 4.28
N LEU A 174 29.29 -17.60 4.32
CA LEU A 174 28.22 -17.87 5.28
C LEU A 174 27.15 -18.79 4.71
N ASP A 175 26.38 -19.40 5.61
CA ASP A 175 25.23 -20.21 5.27
C ASP A 175 24.26 -19.45 4.35
N LYS A 176 23.61 -20.21 3.45
CA LYS A 176 22.64 -19.68 2.48
C LYS A 176 21.56 -18.79 3.12
N LYS A 177 21.17 -19.07 4.37
CA LYS A 177 20.19 -18.25 5.10
C LYS A 177 20.65 -16.80 5.28
N PHE A 178 21.94 -16.53 5.46
CA PHE A 178 22.48 -15.19 5.70
C PHE A 178 22.81 -14.41 4.43
N LYS A 179 23.08 -15.11 3.31
CA LYS A 179 23.54 -14.47 2.07
C LYS A 179 22.61 -13.38 1.58
N LYS A 180 21.34 -13.71 1.28
CA LYS A 180 20.37 -12.75 0.74
C LYS A 180 20.13 -11.55 1.68
N PRO A 181 19.88 -11.74 2.99
CA PRO A 181 19.74 -10.62 3.93
C PRO A 181 20.98 -9.72 4.01
N LEU A 182 22.19 -10.29 3.97
CA LEU A 182 23.43 -9.52 3.99
C LEU A 182 23.67 -8.77 2.67
N TYR A 183 23.31 -9.34 1.52
CA TYR A 183 23.27 -8.59 0.26
C TYR A 183 22.25 -7.45 0.31
N ASN A 184 21.10 -7.64 0.96
CA ASN A 184 20.11 -6.56 1.14
C ASN A 184 20.68 -5.43 2.01
N LEU A 185 21.39 -5.76 3.08
CA LEU A 185 22.12 -4.77 3.88
C LEU A 185 23.22 -4.08 3.06
N LYS A 186 24.01 -4.85 2.29
CA LYS A 186 25.07 -4.33 1.42
C LYS A 186 24.52 -3.31 0.41
N SER A 187 23.45 -3.68 -0.29
CA SER A 187 22.76 -2.79 -1.24
C SER A 187 22.34 -1.48 -0.56
N LEU A 188 21.72 -1.55 0.62
CA LEU A 188 21.28 -0.37 1.36
C LEU A 188 22.44 0.56 1.77
N ILE A 189 23.58 0.01 2.17
CA ILE A 189 24.76 0.78 2.58
C ILE A 189 25.44 1.43 1.38
N GLU A 190 25.60 0.67 0.30
CA GLU A 190 26.33 1.09 -0.90
C GLU A 190 25.44 1.86 -1.89
N ASN A 191 24.12 1.89 -1.62
CA ASN A 191 23.09 2.47 -2.49
C ASN A 191 23.15 1.97 -3.94
N GLN A 192 23.45 0.69 -4.11
CA GLN A 192 23.61 0.08 -5.43
C GLN A 192 22.87 -1.25 -5.55
N VAL A 193 22.54 -1.63 -6.78
CA VAL A 193 21.98 -2.94 -7.07
C VAL A 193 23.09 -3.97 -7.14
N HIS A 194 22.89 -5.12 -6.50
CA HIS A 194 23.76 -6.28 -6.63
C HIS A 194 23.04 -7.43 -7.33
N VAL A 195 23.69 -7.96 -8.36
CA VAL A 195 23.28 -9.22 -9.00
C VAL A 195 23.80 -10.37 -8.12
N ILE A 196 22.88 -11.18 -7.62
CA ILE A 196 23.17 -12.40 -6.85
C ILE A 196 23.29 -13.58 -7.80
N ASP A 197 22.32 -13.70 -8.71
CA ASP A 197 22.27 -14.74 -9.74
C ASP A 197 21.77 -14.09 -11.04
N GLU A 198 22.40 -14.37 -12.18
CA GLU A 198 21.97 -13.84 -13.47
C GLU A 198 20.57 -14.38 -13.87
N TYR A 199 19.79 -13.55 -14.57
CA TYR A 199 18.49 -13.94 -15.10
C TYR A 199 18.29 -13.40 -16.52
N SER A 200 17.81 -14.26 -17.43
CA SER A 200 17.47 -13.85 -18.78
C SER A 200 15.99 -13.43 -18.86
N PHE A 201 15.76 -12.14 -19.02
CA PHE A 201 14.40 -11.57 -19.10
C PHE A 201 13.75 -11.78 -20.48
N PRO A 202 12.41 -11.91 -20.54
CA PRO A 202 11.70 -11.98 -21.81
C PRO A 202 11.88 -10.70 -22.63
N GLN A 203 12.03 -10.86 -23.95
CA GLN A 203 12.13 -9.76 -24.89
C GLN A 203 10.76 -9.29 -25.38
N ASP A 204 9.84 -10.22 -25.66
CA ASP A 204 8.48 -9.89 -26.09
C ASP A 204 7.48 -10.19 -24.98
N TYR A 205 6.86 -9.14 -24.44
CA TYR A 205 5.99 -9.22 -23.29
C TYR A 205 4.87 -8.17 -23.32
N ILE A 206 3.81 -8.44 -22.55
CA ILE A 206 2.78 -7.47 -22.15
C ILE A 206 2.84 -7.38 -20.64
N VAL A 207 2.89 -6.16 -20.11
CA VAL A 207 2.80 -5.97 -18.65
C VAL A 207 1.35 -6.00 -18.24
N PHE A 208 1.03 -6.64 -17.11
CA PHE A 208 -0.32 -6.63 -16.56
C PHE A 208 -0.35 -6.46 -15.05
N ASP A 209 -1.41 -5.80 -14.58
CA ASP A 209 -1.70 -5.54 -13.17
C ASP A 209 -3.23 -5.65 -12.93
N VAL A 210 -3.65 -6.08 -11.74
CA VAL A 210 -5.05 -6.34 -11.43
C VAL A 210 -5.51 -5.65 -10.14
N GLU A 211 -6.64 -4.93 -10.24
CA GLU A 211 -7.29 -4.36 -9.06
C GLU A 211 -8.42 -5.24 -8.52
N THR A 212 -8.41 -5.44 -7.21
CA THR A 212 -9.31 -6.36 -6.50
C THR A 212 -9.97 -5.73 -5.29
N TYR A 213 -11.27 -6.00 -5.11
CA TYR A 213 -12.02 -5.58 -3.91
C TYR A 213 -12.99 -6.68 -3.45
N LEU A 214 -12.95 -7.07 -2.16
CA LEU A 214 -13.77 -8.13 -1.57
C LEU A 214 -13.77 -9.43 -2.41
N ASN A 215 -12.57 -9.89 -2.80
CA ASN A 215 -12.37 -11.05 -3.69
C ASN A 215 -13.02 -10.93 -5.08
N LYS A 216 -13.43 -9.73 -5.49
CA LYS A 216 -13.87 -9.42 -6.85
C LYS A 216 -12.78 -8.64 -7.56
N ASP A 217 -12.14 -9.29 -8.51
CA ASP A 217 -11.20 -8.65 -9.43
C ASP A 217 -12.05 -7.80 -10.40
N PHE A 218 -11.82 -6.49 -10.46
CA PHE A 218 -12.71 -5.55 -11.15
C PHE A 218 -12.06 -4.79 -12.30
N LEU A 219 -10.74 -4.67 -12.33
CA LEU A 219 -9.97 -4.05 -13.41
C LEU A 219 -8.74 -4.89 -13.71
N PHE A 220 -8.53 -5.18 -14.99
CA PHE A 220 -7.32 -5.79 -15.52
C PHE A 220 -6.68 -4.77 -16.46
N GLY A 221 -5.51 -4.26 -16.10
CA GLY A 221 -4.73 -3.35 -16.93
C GLY A 221 -3.66 -4.07 -17.71
N PHE A 222 -3.45 -3.66 -18.95
CA PHE A 222 -2.36 -4.16 -19.77
C PHE A 222 -1.58 -3.00 -20.38
N LEU A 223 -0.26 -3.08 -20.36
CA LEU A 223 0.61 -2.19 -21.11
C LEU A 223 1.27 -2.99 -22.22
N GLU A 224 0.78 -2.79 -23.44
CA GLU A 224 1.38 -3.35 -24.64
C GLU A 224 2.23 -2.26 -25.31
N ASN A 225 3.54 -2.48 -25.36
CA ASN A 225 4.52 -1.48 -25.76
C ASN A 225 4.41 -0.22 -24.88
N GLU A 226 3.74 0.83 -25.38
CA GLU A 226 3.46 2.09 -24.66
C GLU A 226 1.97 2.38 -24.48
N THR A 227 1.12 1.52 -25.03
CA THR A 227 -0.33 1.69 -25.01
C THR A 227 -0.92 0.97 -23.82
N TYR A 228 -1.56 1.73 -22.93
CA TYR A 228 -2.30 1.18 -21.81
C TYR A 228 -3.73 0.82 -22.23
N VAL A 229 -4.14 -0.41 -21.94
CA VAL A 229 -5.43 -0.99 -22.32
C VAL A 229 -6.14 -1.53 -21.06
N PRO A 230 -7.11 -0.78 -20.50
CA PRO A 230 -7.86 -1.22 -19.33
C PRO A 230 -9.10 -2.05 -19.69
N PHE A 231 -9.27 -3.20 -19.03
CA PHE A 231 -10.49 -4.00 -19.06
C PHE A 231 -11.20 -3.96 -17.71
N PHE A 232 -12.14 -3.03 -17.57
CA PHE A 232 -13.00 -2.93 -16.40
C PHE A 232 -14.18 -3.90 -16.51
N LEU A 233 -14.29 -4.87 -15.60
CA LEU A 233 -15.34 -5.90 -15.69
C LEU A 233 -16.73 -5.32 -15.36
N GLY A 234 -16.86 -4.50 -14.32
CA GLY A 234 -18.11 -3.78 -14.01
C GLY A 234 -19.39 -4.63 -14.09
N LYS A 235 -20.46 -4.04 -14.64
CA LYS A 235 -21.75 -4.75 -14.88
C LYS A 235 -21.68 -5.73 -16.06
N ASN A 236 -20.83 -5.47 -17.04
CA ASN A 236 -20.71 -6.28 -18.28
C ASN A 236 -19.54 -7.27 -18.20
N GLY A 237 -19.35 -7.88 -17.02
CA GLY A 237 -18.12 -8.60 -16.68
C GLY A 237 -17.79 -9.80 -17.56
N TYR A 238 -18.79 -10.45 -18.17
CA TYR A 238 -18.54 -11.54 -19.12
C TYR A 238 -18.03 -10.99 -20.47
N GLN A 239 -18.75 -10.04 -21.07
CA GLN A 239 -18.40 -9.47 -22.37
C GLN A 239 -17.00 -8.82 -22.35
N ASN A 240 -16.66 -8.10 -21.27
CA ASN A 240 -15.35 -7.47 -21.15
C ASN A 240 -14.24 -8.51 -20.91
N ALA A 241 -14.53 -9.61 -20.22
CA ALA A 241 -13.58 -10.71 -20.08
C ALA A 241 -13.32 -11.44 -21.41
N VAL A 242 -14.35 -11.65 -22.24
CA VAL A 242 -14.19 -12.21 -23.59
C VAL A 242 -13.25 -11.33 -24.42
N LYS A 243 -13.53 -10.01 -24.51
CA LYS A 243 -12.69 -9.06 -25.25
C LYS A 243 -11.24 -9.05 -24.76
N MET A 244 -11.04 -9.09 -23.44
CA MET A 244 -9.71 -9.16 -22.85
C MET A 244 -8.98 -10.44 -23.23
N VAL A 245 -9.64 -11.60 -23.11
CA VAL A 245 -9.04 -12.89 -23.43
C VAL A 245 -8.72 -12.99 -24.91
N ASP A 246 -9.58 -12.50 -25.80
CA ASP A 246 -9.32 -12.47 -27.23
C ASP A 246 -8.13 -11.57 -27.55
N PHE A 247 -8.07 -10.36 -26.98
CA PHE A 247 -6.91 -9.47 -27.09
C PHE A 247 -5.60 -10.19 -26.70
N LEU A 248 -5.54 -10.82 -25.52
CA LEU A 248 -4.34 -11.51 -25.07
C LEU A 248 -3.99 -12.73 -25.93
N TYR A 249 -5.00 -13.49 -26.36
CA TYR A 249 -4.81 -14.69 -27.15
C TYR A 249 -4.27 -14.38 -28.54
N GLU A 250 -4.72 -13.28 -29.16
CA GLU A 250 -4.23 -12.81 -30.46
C GLU A 250 -2.78 -12.33 -30.41
N LYS A 251 -2.34 -11.74 -29.29
CA LYS A 251 -0.96 -11.27 -29.13
C LYS A 251 0.03 -12.40 -28.85
N ASP A 252 -0.38 -13.44 -28.11
CA ASP A 252 0.43 -14.62 -27.77
C ASP A 252 1.80 -14.33 -27.10
N LYS A 253 1.88 -13.23 -26.33
CA LYS A 253 3.10 -12.75 -25.65
C LYS A 253 3.23 -13.26 -24.22
N VAL A 254 4.43 -13.15 -23.65
CA VAL A 254 4.66 -13.40 -22.21
C VAL A 254 3.96 -12.33 -21.38
N LEU A 255 3.23 -12.73 -20.36
CA LEU A 255 2.60 -11.80 -19.41
C LEU A 255 3.54 -11.50 -18.24
N LEU A 256 4.08 -10.29 -18.21
CA LEU A 256 4.90 -9.77 -17.12
C LEU A 256 4.01 -9.17 -16.02
N HIS A 257 4.19 -9.59 -14.77
CA HIS A 257 3.46 -9.05 -13.63
C HIS A 257 4.35 -8.89 -12.40
N TYR A 258 3.83 -8.18 -11.41
CA TYR A 258 4.52 -7.91 -10.16
C TYR A 258 3.74 -8.50 -8.98
N ASP A 259 3.95 -9.81 -8.73
CA ASP A 259 3.30 -10.67 -7.71
C ASP A 259 2.30 -11.69 -8.28
N LYS A 260 2.29 -12.89 -7.71
CA LYS A 260 1.41 -14.02 -8.07
C LYS A 260 -0.10 -13.74 -7.99
N ASN A 261 -0.52 -12.69 -7.28
CA ASN A 261 -1.94 -12.37 -7.12
C ASN A 261 -2.59 -12.00 -8.46
N ASP A 262 -1.87 -11.35 -9.37
CA ASP A 262 -2.36 -10.97 -10.69
C ASP A 262 -2.68 -12.22 -11.53
N LEU A 263 -1.73 -13.17 -11.57
CA LEU A 263 -1.93 -14.46 -12.22
C LEU A 263 -3.09 -15.25 -11.59
N THR A 264 -3.24 -15.15 -10.26
CA THR A 264 -4.34 -15.80 -9.54
C THR A 264 -5.68 -15.22 -9.99
N ALA A 265 -5.80 -13.89 -10.15
CA ALA A 265 -7.01 -13.24 -10.66
C ALA A 265 -7.34 -13.68 -12.09
N LEU A 266 -6.34 -13.79 -12.97
CA LEU A 266 -6.54 -14.29 -14.33
C LEU A 266 -7.05 -15.75 -14.32
N LYS A 267 -6.47 -16.61 -13.47
CA LYS A 267 -6.91 -18.00 -13.31
C LYS A 267 -8.33 -18.11 -12.74
N LYS A 268 -8.76 -17.21 -11.85
CA LYS A 268 -10.16 -17.20 -11.35
C LYS A 268 -11.18 -17.04 -12.48
N LEU A 269 -10.84 -16.33 -13.56
CA LEU A 269 -11.71 -16.18 -14.72
C LEU A 269 -11.99 -17.50 -15.44
N SER A 270 -11.07 -18.48 -15.41
CA SER A 270 -11.27 -19.78 -16.07
C SER A 270 -12.27 -20.69 -15.32
N PHE A 271 -12.42 -20.46 -14.02
CA PHE A 271 -13.46 -21.08 -13.21
C PHE A 271 -14.79 -20.35 -13.37
N LYS A 272 -14.76 -19.02 -13.41
CA LYS A 272 -15.95 -18.17 -13.55
C LYS A 272 -16.60 -18.29 -14.94
N TYR A 273 -15.79 -18.38 -15.99
CA TYR A 273 -16.22 -18.46 -17.39
C TYR A 273 -15.59 -19.68 -18.07
N PRO A 274 -16.17 -20.88 -17.92
CA PRO A 274 -15.60 -22.12 -18.45
C PRO A 274 -15.31 -22.09 -19.96
N ILE A 275 -16.09 -21.35 -20.75
CA ILE A 275 -15.88 -21.18 -22.20
C ILE A 275 -14.54 -20.52 -22.55
N LEU A 276 -13.95 -19.74 -21.63
CA LEU A 276 -12.66 -19.07 -21.83
C LEU A 276 -11.49 -19.89 -21.28
N ARG A 277 -11.74 -21.06 -20.68
CA ARG A 277 -10.76 -21.82 -19.90
C ARG A 277 -9.53 -22.20 -20.72
N ASP A 278 -9.72 -22.72 -21.93
CA ASP A 278 -8.59 -23.20 -22.74
C ASP A 278 -7.69 -22.05 -23.19
N LYS A 279 -8.29 -20.93 -23.62
CA LYS A 279 -7.55 -19.70 -23.94
C LYS A 279 -6.79 -19.19 -22.70
N LEU A 280 -7.47 -19.09 -21.56
CA LEU A 280 -6.87 -18.62 -20.31
C LEU A 280 -5.74 -19.52 -19.81
N ASN A 281 -5.85 -20.84 -19.96
CA ASN A 281 -4.81 -21.79 -19.59
C ASN A 281 -3.57 -21.61 -20.48
N LYS A 282 -3.76 -21.43 -21.80
CA LYS A 282 -2.65 -21.12 -22.73
C LYS A 282 -1.98 -19.78 -22.41
N ILE A 283 -2.76 -18.75 -22.10
CA ILE A 283 -2.24 -17.43 -21.72
C ILE A 283 -1.46 -17.55 -20.39
N SER A 284 -2.04 -18.22 -19.40
CA SER A 284 -1.47 -18.36 -18.05
C SER A 284 -0.26 -19.29 -17.98
N SER A 285 0.08 -20.02 -19.04
CA SER A 285 1.31 -20.82 -19.10
C SER A 285 2.53 -20.00 -19.51
N LYS A 286 2.34 -18.77 -20.00
CA LYS A 286 3.39 -17.85 -20.44
C LYS A 286 3.41 -16.60 -19.56
N THR A 287 3.87 -16.73 -18.33
CA THR A 287 3.95 -15.60 -17.38
C THR A 287 5.34 -15.42 -16.79
N CYS A 288 5.69 -14.18 -16.45
CA CYS A 288 6.95 -13.79 -15.83
C CYS A 288 6.65 -12.98 -14.56
N ASP A 289 6.91 -13.57 -13.39
CA ASP A 289 6.74 -12.90 -12.09
C ASP A 289 8.01 -12.12 -11.74
N LEU A 290 7.98 -10.80 -11.98
CA LEU A 290 9.13 -9.93 -11.77
C LEU A 290 9.52 -9.84 -10.29
N TYR A 291 8.54 -9.91 -9.37
CA TYR A 291 8.80 -9.84 -7.94
C TYR A 291 9.60 -11.06 -7.47
N GLU A 292 9.21 -12.27 -7.92
CA GLU A 292 9.94 -13.50 -7.59
C GLU A 292 11.36 -13.51 -8.15
N ILE A 293 11.55 -13.03 -9.39
CA ILE A 293 12.87 -12.90 -10.01
C ILE A 293 13.74 -11.95 -9.18
N ILE A 294 13.26 -10.74 -8.88
CA ILE A 294 13.98 -9.76 -8.07
C ILE A 294 14.37 -10.38 -6.71
N ARG A 295 13.43 -11.00 -6.02
CA ARG A 295 13.65 -11.59 -4.70
C ARG A 295 14.74 -12.66 -4.69
N LYS A 296 14.91 -13.41 -5.77
CA LYS A 296 15.94 -14.45 -5.89
C LYS A 296 17.25 -13.87 -6.39
N ASN A 297 17.20 -13.17 -7.52
CA ASN A 297 18.35 -12.82 -8.35
C ASN A 297 19.01 -11.48 -8.02
N TYR A 298 18.30 -10.53 -7.38
CA TYR A 298 18.79 -9.16 -7.22
C TYR A 298 18.65 -8.64 -5.80
N SER A 299 19.65 -7.91 -5.33
CA SER A 299 19.54 -7.13 -4.10
C SER A 299 19.51 -5.65 -4.45
N LEU A 300 18.47 -4.94 -4.00
CA LEU A 300 18.25 -3.54 -4.31
C LEU A 300 18.37 -2.69 -3.04
N PRO A 301 18.79 -1.42 -3.17
CA PRO A 301 18.95 -0.48 -2.06
C PRO A 301 17.60 0.09 -1.60
N VAL A 302 16.66 -0.80 -1.30
CA VAL A 302 15.32 -0.45 -0.83
C VAL A 302 14.99 -1.24 0.43
N VAL A 303 14.29 -0.56 1.34
CA VAL A 303 13.86 -1.11 2.63
C VAL A 303 12.57 -1.94 2.52
N SER A 304 11.95 -1.94 1.34
CA SER A 304 10.81 -2.77 1.00
C SER A 304 10.82 -3.07 -0.48
N TYR A 305 10.50 -4.31 -0.84
CA TYR A 305 10.45 -4.77 -2.23
C TYR A 305 9.05 -4.59 -2.82
N SER A 306 8.31 -3.57 -2.36
CA SER A 306 7.06 -3.18 -3.03
C SER A 306 7.40 -2.54 -4.38
N LEU A 307 6.52 -2.70 -5.38
CA LEU A 307 6.71 -2.09 -6.69
C LEU A 307 6.97 -0.59 -6.58
N LYS A 308 6.23 0.09 -5.69
CA LYS A 308 6.37 1.52 -5.42
C LYS A 308 7.76 1.92 -4.90
N ASP A 309 8.39 1.09 -4.08
CA ASP A 309 9.70 1.41 -3.53
C ASP A 309 10.83 1.11 -4.53
N ILE A 310 10.74 -0.03 -5.24
CA ILE A 310 11.72 -0.39 -6.26
C ILE A 310 11.66 0.57 -7.45
N SER A 311 10.47 0.84 -7.99
CA SER A 311 10.31 1.76 -9.12
C SER A 311 10.80 3.18 -8.80
N LYS A 312 10.58 3.67 -7.58
CA LYS A 312 11.10 4.96 -7.14
C LYS A 312 12.62 5.00 -7.08
N TYR A 313 13.27 3.91 -6.66
CA TYR A 313 14.72 3.83 -6.72
C TYR A 313 15.23 3.97 -8.15
N PHE A 314 14.54 3.37 -9.12
CA PHE A 314 14.83 3.54 -10.55
C PHE A 314 14.29 4.84 -11.17
N GLY A 315 13.82 5.80 -10.35
CA GLY A 315 13.41 7.12 -10.82
C GLY A 315 11.99 7.20 -11.40
N PHE A 316 11.12 6.22 -11.15
CA PHE A 316 9.73 6.30 -11.58
C PHE A 316 8.98 7.42 -10.86
N ASP A 317 8.37 8.32 -11.62
CA ASP A 317 7.49 9.36 -11.12
C ASP A 317 6.03 8.91 -11.11
N TRP A 318 5.51 8.66 -9.92
CA TRP A 318 4.12 8.24 -9.72
C TRP A 318 3.18 9.43 -9.91
N LYS A 319 2.28 9.34 -10.88
CA LYS A 319 1.32 10.40 -11.21
C LYS A 319 0.16 10.46 -10.21
N THR A 320 0.13 9.56 -9.23
CA THR A 320 -0.92 9.44 -8.23
C THR A 320 -0.36 9.21 -6.83
N GLU A 321 -1.01 9.83 -5.83
CA GLU A 321 -0.74 9.55 -4.41
C GLU A 321 -1.48 8.29 -3.92
N LEU A 322 -2.30 7.66 -4.76
CA LEU A 322 -3.01 6.44 -4.42
C LEU A 322 -2.01 5.33 -4.02
N ASN A 323 -2.52 4.45 -3.17
CA ASN A 323 -1.91 3.21 -2.74
C ASN A 323 -3.00 2.14 -2.72
N GLY A 324 -2.65 0.86 -2.56
CA GLY A 324 -3.65 -0.21 -2.57
C GLY A 324 -4.80 -0.04 -1.55
N PHE A 325 -4.60 0.66 -0.44
CA PHE A 325 -5.72 1.03 0.44
C PHE A 325 -6.57 2.15 -0.19
N ALA A 326 -5.96 3.22 -0.68
CA ALA A 326 -6.65 4.35 -1.30
C ALA A 326 -7.48 3.96 -2.55
N VAL A 327 -6.99 3.04 -3.37
CA VAL A 327 -7.70 2.53 -4.56
C VAL A 327 -9.01 1.84 -4.20
N ILE A 328 -9.02 1.09 -3.09
CA ILE A 328 -10.25 0.50 -2.55
C ILE A 328 -11.26 1.59 -2.17
N LEU A 329 -10.81 2.76 -1.71
CA LEU A 329 -11.69 3.87 -1.33
C LEU A 329 -12.28 4.54 -2.56
N GLU A 330 -11.47 4.76 -3.59
CA GLU A 330 -11.94 5.24 -4.89
C GLU A 330 -12.97 4.26 -5.47
N TYR A 331 -12.74 2.95 -5.38
CA TYR A 331 -13.70 1.97 -5.90
C TYR A 331 -15.03 1.99 -5.14
N LYS A 332 -15.00 2.12 -3.80
CA LYS A 332 -16.23 2.35 -3.00
C LYS A 332 -16.94 3.64 -3.40
N SER A 333 -16.20 4.72 -3.61
CA SER A 333 -16.74 6.01 -4.06
C SER A 333 -17.45 5.85 -5.42
N TYR A 334 -16.85 5.09 -6.35
CA TYR A 334 -17.46 4.74 -7.63
C TYR A 334 -18.76 3.96 -7.46
N LEU A 335 -18.80 2.94 -6.60
CA LEU A 335 -20.02 2.17 -6.33
C LEU A 335 -21.16 3.05 -5.76
N ASN A 336 -20.81 4.12 -5.04
CA ASN A 336 -21.75 5.11 -4.52
C ASN A 336 -22.11 6.23 -5.52
N GLY A 337 -21.71 6.11 -6.79
CA GLY A 337 -22.11 7.01 -7.87
C GLY A 337 -21.05 8.01 -8.33
N ASN A 338 -19.88 8.08 -7.70
CA ASN A 338 -18.80 8.97 -8.13
C ASN A 338 -18.06 8.41 -9.35
N LYS A 339 -18.52 8.77 -10.55
CA LYS A 339 -17.92 8.32 -11.82
C LYS A 339 -16.45 8.75 -12.00
N ASN A 340 -16.01 9.84 -11.37
CA ASN A 340 -14.63 10.30 -11.50
C ASN A 340 -13.63 9.37 -10.81
N ALA A 341 -14.07 8.59 -9.81
CA ALA A 341 -13.19 7.69 -9.09
C ALA A 341 -12.59 6.59 -9.97
N LEU A 342 -13.31 6.12 -11.01
CA LEU A 342 -12.75 5.18 -11.99
C LEU A 342 -11.53 5.75 -12.74
N LYS A 343 -11.53 7.05 -13.06
CA LYS A 343 -10.39 7.67 -13.75
C LYS A 343 -9.13 7.62 -12.87
N ASN A 344 -9.29 7.84 -11.57
CA ASN A 344 -8.19 7.76 -10.61
C ASN A 344 -7.65 6.33 -10.48
N ILE A 345 -8.56 5.34 -10.45
CA ILE A 345 -8.20 3.92 -10.41
C ILE A 345 -7.44 3.52 -11.68
N PHE A 346 -7.92 3.89 -12.87
CA PHE A 346 -7.24 3.57 -14.13
C PHE A 346 -5.84 4.19 -14.19
N LYS A 347 -5.70 5.45 -13.74
CA LYS A 347 -4.40 6.12 -13.66
C LYS A 347 -3.44 5.41 -12.71
N TYR A 348 -3.94 4.91 -11.57
CA TYR A 348 -3.12 4.15 -10.62
C TYR A 348 -2.65 2.81 -11.20
N ASN A 349 -3.57 2.04 -11.80
CA ASN A 349 -3.24 0.75 -12.41
C ASN A 349 -2.35 0.91 -13.67
N GLU A 350 -2.49 2.01 -14.43
CA GLU A 350 -1.55 2.37 -15.50
C GLU A 350 -0.15 2.63 -14.93
N ASP A 351 -0.04 3.40 -13.83
CA ASP A 351 1.24 3.65 -13.17
C ASP A 351 1.88 2.34 -12.67
N ASP A 352 1.10 1.40 -12.12
CA ASP A 352 1.61 0.06 -11.73
C ASP A 352 2.17 -0.72 -12.93
N CYS A 353 1.47 -0.71 -14.08
CA CYS A 353 1.98 -1.35 -15.30
C CYS A 353 3.28 -0.68 -15.80
N ARG A 354 3.31 0.66 -15.83
CA ARG A 354 4.49 1.42 -16.31
C ARG A 354 5.68 1.29 -15.35
N ALA A 355 5.43 1.28 -14.04
CA ALA A 355 6.43 1.04 -13.02
C ALA A 355 7.04 -0.35 -13.19
N THR A 356 6.21 -1.38 -13.39
CA THR A 356 6.68 -2.75 -13.61
C THR A 356 7.55 -2.85 -14.86
N LYS A 357 7.17 -2.19 -15.96
CA LYS A 357 8.00 -2.09 -17.17
C LYS A 357 9.35 -1.42 -16.88
N LEU A 358 9.35 -0.25 -16.22
CA LEU A 358 10.60 0.47 -15.91
C LEU A 358 11.55 -0.41 -15.09
N VAL A 359 11.02 -1.09 -14.07
CA VAL A 359 11.84 -1.97 -13.20
C VAL A 359 12.48 -3.07 -14.03
N LEU A 360 11.72 -3.75 -14.91
CA LEU A 360 12.27 -4.77 -15.81
C LEU A 360 13.40 -4.20 -16.67
N GLU A 361 13.15 -3.10 -17.37
CA GLU A 361 14.11 -2.52 -18.31
C GLU A 361 15.35 -1.97 -17.60
N SER A 362 15.19 -1.47 -16.37
CA SER A 362 16.32 -1.05 -15.54
C SER A 362 17.19 -2.24 -15.10
N LEU A 363 16.57 -3.38 -14.77
CA LEU A 363 17.30 -4.61 -14.41
C LEU A 363 17.97 -5.27 -15.62
N LYS A 364 17.45 -5.11 -16.83
CA LYS A 364 18.11 -5.56 -18.08
C LYS A 364 19.37 -4.76 -18.41
N ALA A 365 19.46 -3.52 -17.94
CA ALA A 365 20.57 -2.62 -18.20
C ALA A 365 21.73 -2.74 -17.18
N ILE A 366 21.55 -3.56 -16.14
CA ILE A 366 22.56 -3.92 -15.13
C ILE A 366 23.20 -5.23 -15.55
#